data_AF-K0JKZ3-F1
#
_entry.id   AF-K0JKZ3-F1
#
_cell.length_a   1.000
_cell.length_b   1.000
_cell.length_c   1.000
_cell.angle_alpha   90.00
_cell.angle_beta   90.00
_cell.angle_gamma   90.00
#
_symmetry.space_group_name_H-M   'P 1'
#
loop_
_entity.id
_entity.type
_entity.pdbx_description
1 polymer ?
#
loop_
_entity_poly.entity_id
_entity_poly.type
_entity_poly.pdbx_seq_one_letter_code
_entity_poly.pdbx_strand_id
1 'polypeptide(L)'
;MKKYLFLIIFILFSFNLAYTLTQDEETLLDASIFGDDDIVEKLIAKNINLNVQDEAGNTALILASMEGHTKVVALLLNANADKYVVNNDGNDALFYARQKNHKNIIKLLE
;
A
#
# COMPACT_ATOMS: atom_id res chain seq x y z
N MET A 1 18.71 -16.44 34.33
CA MET A 1 18.14 -17.20 33.20
C MET A 1 16.83 -16.61 32.66
N LYS A 2 15.81 -16.34 33.50
CA LYS A 2 14.51 -15.78 33.02
C LYS A 2 14.61 -14.41 32.30
N LYS A 3 15.52 -13.52 32.72
CA LYS A 3 15.70 -12.18 32.10
C LYS A 3 16.17 -12.22 30.64
N TYR A 4 17.06 -13.16 30.30
CA TYR A 4 17.54 -13.33 28.92
C TYR A 4 16.54 -14.11 28.07
N LEU A 5 15.79 -15.04 28.66
CA LEU A 5 14.73 -15.77 27.95
C LEU A 5 13.61 -14.84 27.46
N PHE A 6 13.19 -13.88 28.30
CA PHE A 6 12.22 -12.86 27.90
C PHE A 6 12.75 -11.95 26.78
N LEU A 7 14.02 -11.53 26.87
CA LEU A 7 14.67 -10.71 25.85
C LEU A 7 14.75 -11.43 24.50
N ILE A 8 15.11 -12.73 24.50
CA ILE A 8 15.21 -13.54 23.28
C ILE A 8 13.83 -13.75 22.64
N ILE A 9 12.79 -14.05 23.42
CA ILE A 9 11.41 -14.19 22.90
C ILE A 9 10.92 -12.86 22.32
N PHE A 10 11.18 -11.74 23.00
CA PHE A 10 10.80 -10.42 22.53
C PHE A 10 11.50 -10.06 21.21
N ILE A 11 12.81 -10.33 21.08
CA ILE A 11 13.54 -10.11 19.83
C ILE A 11 12.98 -10.98 18.70
N LEU A 12 12.75 -12.28 18.93
CA LEU A 12 12.21 -13.19 17.91
C LEU A 12 10.79 -12.79 17.47
N PHE A 13 9.93 -12.39 18.41
CA PHE A 13 8.59 -11.88 18.11
C PHE A 13 8.66 -10.58 17.31
N SER A 14 9.51 -9.64 17.71
CA SER A 14 9.68 -8.36 17.02
C SER A 14 10.22 -8.54 15.60
N PHE A 15 11.18 -9.46 15.42
CA PHE A 15 11.74 -9.80 14.12
C PHE A 15 10.70 -10.47 13.21
N ASN A 16 9.93 -11.42 13.73
CA ASN A 16 8.86 -12.06 12.97
C ASN A 16 7.74 -11.06 12.60
N LEU A 17 7.39 -10.15 13.52
CA LEU A 17 6.43 -9.09 13.26
C LEU A 17 6.94 -8.12 12.18
N ALA A 18 8.21 -7.71 12.23
CA ALA A 18 8.80 -6.86 11.20
C ALA A 18 8.82 -7.56 9.83
N TYR A 19 9.20 -8.84 9.79
CA TYR A 19 9.22 -9.64 8.55
C TYR A 19 7.83 -9.78 7.92
N THR A 20 6.80 -10.03 8.73
CA THR A 20 5.42 -10.16 8.24
C THR A 20 4.86 -8.81 7.77
N LEU A 21 5.16 -7.70 8.46
CA LEU A 21 4.79 -6.37 8.00
C LEU A 21 5.41 -6.03 6.63
N THR A 22 6.70 -6.32 6.44
CA THR A 22 7.36 -6.09 5.14
C THR A 22 6.74 -6.92 4.02
N GLN A 23 6.31 -8.15 4.32
CA GLN A 23 5.65 -9.00 3.34
C GLN A 23 4.23 -8.51 3.00
N ASP A 24 3.45 -8.07 4.01
CA ASP A 24 2.11 -7.55 3.82
C ASP A 24 2.13 -6.24 3.01
N GLU A 25 3.14 -5.40 3.23
CA GLU A 25 3.39 -4.19 2.44
C GLU A 25 3.71 -4.49 0.97
N GLU A 26 4.62 -5.44 0.69
CA GLU A 26 4.91 -5.90 -0.69
C GLU A 26 3.65 -6.49 -1.35
N THR A 27 2.90 -7.31 -0.61
CA THR A 27 1.64 -7.92 -1.09
C THR A 27 0.59 -6.85 -1.41
N LEU A 28 0.55 -5.74 -0.67
CA LEU A 28 -0.36 -4.62 -0.94
C LEU A 28 -0.05 -3.98 -2.29
N LEU A 29 1.24 -3.79 -2.60
CA LEU A 29 1.68 -3.21 -3.88
C LEU A 29 1.29 -4.12 -5.05
N ASP A 30 1.59 -5.42 -4.95
CA ASP A 30 1.22 -6.42 -5.98
C ASP A 30 -0.29 -6.50 -6.18
N ALA A 31 -1.06 -6.63 -5.09
CA ALA A 31 -2.52 -6.68 -5.17
C ALA A 31 -3.10 -5.42 -5.82
N SER A 32 -2.48 -4.27 -5.58
CA SER A 32 -2.90 -3.00 -6.20
C SER A 32 -2.58 -2.90 -7.68
N ILE A 33 -1.51 -3.56 -8.15
CA ILE A 33 -1.19 -3.70 -9.58
C ILE A 33 -2.21 -4.62 -10.27
N PHE A 34 -2.54 -5.75 -9.65
CA PHE A 34 -3.45 -6.73 -10.23
C PHE A 34 -4.94 -6.41 -10.04
N GLY A 35 -5.25 -5.43 -9.19
CA GLY A 35 -6.63 -5.03 -8.89
C GLY A 35 -7.37 -5.99 -7.96
N ASP A 36 -6.64 -6.76 -7.14
CA ASP A 36 -7.21 -7.74 -6.21
C ASP A 36 -7.78 -7.05 -4.97
N ASP A 37 -9.02 -6.57 -5.10
CA ASP A 37 -9.70 -5.83 -4.05
C ASP A 37 -9.96 -6.65 -2.77
N ASP A 38 -10.11 -7.98 -2.88
CA ASP A 38 -10.28 -8.88 -1.73
C ASP A 38 -9.00 -8.96 -0.88
N ILE A 39 -7.83 -9.01 -1.53
CA ILE A 39 -6.54 -8.98 -0.82
C ILE A 39 -6.31 -7.59 -0.21
N VAL A 40 -6.56 -6.52 -0.97
CA VAL A 40 -6.40 -5.14 -0.48
C VAL A 40 -7.25 -4.90 0.77
N GLU A 41 -8.52 -5.32 0.79
CA GLU A 41 -9.40 -5.17 1.95
C GLU A 41 -8.87 -5.93 3.18
N LYS A 42 -8.39 -7.16 2.99
CA LYS A 42 -7.78 -7.95 4.07
C LYS A 42 -6.53 -7.29 4.64
N LEU A 43 -5.70 -6.69 3.80
CA LEU A 43 -4.46 -6.02 4.21
C LEU A 43 -4.75 -4.70 4.94
N ILE A 44 -5.73 -3.93 4.48
CA ILE A 44 -6.21 -2.72 5.17
C ILE A 44 -6.65 -3.06 6.60
N ALA A 45 -7.36 -4.18 6.80
CA ALA A 45 -7.82 -4.62 8.12
C ALA A 45 -6.66 -4.93 9.10
N LYS A 46 -5.44 -5.13 8.60
CA LYS A 46 -4.23 -5.36 9.42
C LYS A 46 -3.57 -4.06 9.92
N ASN A 47 -4.08 -2.88 9.55
CA ASN A 47 -3.51 -1.56 9.90
C ASN A 47 -2.03 -1.40 9.50
N ILE A 48 -1.67 -1.93 8.33
CA ILE A 48 -0.33 -1.73 7.76
C ILE A 48 -0.14 -0.31 7.23
N ASN A 49 1.09 0.08 6.93
CA ASN A 49 1.37 1.34 6.27
C ASN A 49 0.92 1.29 4.80
N LEU A 50 -0.13 2.04 4.45
CA LEU A 50 -0.65 2.10 3.07
C LEU A 50 0.19 2.98 2.13
N ASN A 51 1.11 3.78 2.68
CA ASN A 51 1.98 4.69 1.93
C ASN A 51 3.38 4.09 1.72
N VAL A 52 3.52 2.76 1.85
CA VAL A 52 4.76 2.07 1.47
C VAL A 52 5.05 2.31 -0.02
N GLN A 53 6.33 2.45 -0.35
CA GLN A 53 6.80 2.74 -1.70
C GLN A 53 7.66 1.58 -2.22
N ASP A 54 7.44 1.20 -3.48
CA ASP A 54 8.36 0.31 -4.20
C ASP A 54 9.71 1.01 -4.51
N GLU A 55 10.61 0.29 -5.19
CA GLU A 55 11.92 0.83 -5.58
C GLU A 55 11.84 2.06 -6.51
N ALA A 56 10.72 2.23 -7.23
CA ALA A 56 10.45 3.37 -8.10
C ALA A 56 9.69 4.50 -7.36
N GLY A 57 9.40 4.35 -6.07
CA GLY A 57 8.67 5.33 -5.27
C GLY A 57 7.14 5.21 -5.41
N ASN A 58 6.61 4.20 -6.10
CA ASN A 58 5.17 4.07 -6.27
C ASN A 58 4.51 3.49 -5.02
N THR A 59 3.41 4.10 -4.60
CA THR A 59 2.51 3.55 -3.59
C THR A 59 1.46 2.65 -4.23
N ALA A 60 0.77 1.85 -3.42
CA ALA A 60 -0.41 1.09 -3.80
C ALA A 60 -1.44 1.96 -4.56
N LEU A 61 -1.66 3.20 -4.10
CA LEU A 61 -2.60 4.13 -4.72
C LEU A 61 -2.13 4.62 -6.09
N ILE A 62 -0.82 4.86 -6.27
CA ILE A 62 -0.23 5.20 -7.58
C ILE A 62 -0.40 4.03 -8.56
N LEU A 63 -0.03 2.81 -8.13
CA LEU A 63 -0.10 1.61 -8.96
C LEU A 63 -1.54 1.30 -9.40
N ALA A 64 -2.50 1.29 -8.47
CA ALA A 64 -3.91 1.08 -8.80
C ALA A 64 -4.47 2.18 -9.71
N SER A 65 -4.03 3.43 -9.53
CA SER A 65 -4.45 4.55 -10.36
C SER A 65 -3.85 4.50 -11.77
N MET A 66 -2.64 3.97 -11.92
CA MET A 66 -2.00 3.74 -13.21
C MET A 66 -2.71 2.64 -14.00
N GLU A 67 -3.06 1.53 -13.34
CA GLU A 67 -3.70 0.36 -13.97
C GLU A 67 -5.22 0.50 -14.14
N GLY A 68 -5.85 1.48 -13.49
CA GLY A 68 -7.27 1.78 -13.68
C GLY A 68 -8.22 1.07 -12.71
N HIS A 69 -7.69 0.51 -11.62
CA HIS A 69 -8.44 -0.28 -10.64
C HIS A 69 -9.25 0.60 -9.69
N THR A 70 -10.37 1.12 -10.18
CA THR A 70 -11.22 2.10 -9.47
C THR A 70 -11.66 1.61 -8.08
N LYS A 71 -11.96 0.31 -7.93
CA LYS A 71 -12.39 -0.27 -6.65
C LYS A 71 -11.25 -0.25 -5.62
N VAL A 72 -10.05 -0.67 -6.02
CA VAL A 72 -8.85 -0.63 -5.17
C VAL A 72 -8.52 0.81 -4.76
N VAL A 73 -8.57 1.77 -5.70
CA VAL A 73 -8.39 3.20 -5.39
C VAL A 73 -9.39 3.66 -4.32
N ALA A 74 -10.67 3.32 -4.47
CA ALA A 74 -11.69 3.68 -3.49
C ALA A 74 -11.42 3.05 -2.10
N LEU A 75 -11.02 1.78 -2.04
CA LEU A 75 -10.67 1.10 -0.79
C LEU A 75 -9.49 1.81 -0.08
N LEU A 76 -8.42 2.09 -0.81
CA LEU A 76 -7.22 2.77 -0.27
C LEU A 76 -7.55 4.18 0.24
N LEU A 77 -8.34 4.96 -0.50
CA LEU A 77 -8.77 6.30 -0.07
C LEU A 77 -9.68 6.26 1.16
N ASN A 78 -10.63 5.32 1.21
CA ASN A 78 -11.49 5.13 2.38
C ASN A 78 -10.69 4.72 3.63
N ALA A 79 -9.55 4.05 3.43
CA ALA A 79 -8.61 3.71 4.49
C ALA A 79 -7.59 4.83 4.80
N ASN A 80 -7.79 6.05 4.26
CA ASN A 80 -6.94 7.23 4.44
C ASN A 80 -5.51 7.08 3.89
N ALA A 81 -5.30 6.32 2.82
CA ALA A 81 -4.05 6.40 2.06
C ALA A 81 -3.80 7.84 1.58
N ASP A 82 -2.56 8.30 1.65
CA ASP A 82 -2.20 9.67 1.28
C ASP A 82 -2.15 9.82 -0.25
N LYS A 83 -3.10 10.56 -0.80
CA LYS A 83 -3.22 10.80 -2.25
C LYS A 83 -2.18 11.75 -2.83
N TYR A 84 -1.40 12.42 -2.00
CA TYR A 84 -0.39 13.41 -2.42
C TYR A 84 1.03 12.86 -2.45
N VAL A 85 1.23 11.58 -2.10
CA VAL A 85 2.55 10.94 -2.25
C VAL A 85 2.93 10.91 -3.73
N VAL A 86 4.18 11.27 -3.99
CA VAL A 86 4.78 11.24 -5.33
C VAL A 86 5.85 10.15 -5.41
N ASN A 87 5.97 9.54 -6.58
CA ASN A 87 7.05 8.60 -6.87
C ASN A 87 8.38 9.32 -7.18
N ASN A 88 9.40 8.56 -7.55
CA ASN A 88 10.74 9.10 -7.81
C ASN A 88 10.78 10.08 -9.00
N ASP A 89 9.78 10.03 -9.89
CA ASP A 89 9.62 10.97 -11.01
C ASP A 89 8.81 12.23 -10.63
N GLY A 90 8.38 12.35 -9.37
CA GLY A 90 7.55 13.45 -8.90
C GLY A 90 6.07 13.34 -9.29
N ASN A 91 5.61 12.15 -9.69
CA ASN A 91 4.24 11.92 -10.14
C ASN A 91 3.39 11.27 -9.04
N ASP A 92 2.20 11.81 -8.79
CA ASP A 92 1.22 11.27 -7.85
C ASP A 92 0.19 10.34 -8.55
N ALA A 93 -0.74 9.80 -7.77
CA ALA A 93 -1.81 8.94 -8.29
C ALA A 93 -2.70 9.64 -9.32
N LEU A 94 -2.97 10.94 -9.15
CA LEU A 94 -3.82 11.73 -10.03
C LEU A 94 -3.14 11.97 -11.39
N PHE A 95 -1.83 12.15 -11.41
CA PHE A 95 -1.04 12.26 -12.64
C PHE A 95 -1.25 11.03 -13.54
N TYR A 96 -1.08 9.82 -13.01
CA TYR A 96 -1.23 8.59 -13.79
C TYR A 96 -2.69 8.36 -14.22
N ALA A 97 -3.66 8.62 -13.34
CA ALA A 97 -5.07 8.54 -13.70
C ALA A 97 -5.45 9.47 -14.87
N ARG A 98 -4.89 10.69 -14.89
CA ARG A 98 -5.05 11.65 -16.01
C ARG A 98 -4.33 11.18 -17.26
N GLN A 99 -3.08 10.76 -17.15
CA GLN A 99 -2.27 10.28 -18.27
C GLN A 99 -2.96 9.13 -19.02
N LYS A 100 -3.58 8.21 -18.28
CA LYS A 100 -4.27 7.03 -18.81
C LYS A 100 -5.77 7.24 -19.07
N ASN A 101 -6.30 8.44 -18.80
CA ASN A 101 -7.71 8.81 -18.99
C ASN A 101 -8.71 7.95 -18.18
N HIS A 102 -8.34 7.56 -16.96
CA HIS A 102 -9.18 6.82 -16.01
C HIS A 102 -10.16 7.73 -15.28
N LYS A 103 -11.20 8.19 -15.98
CA LYS A 103 -12.14 9.23 -15.53
C LYS A 103 -12.76 8.98 -14.15
N ASN A 104 -13.08 7.73 -13.82
CA ASN A 104 -13.67 7.41 -12.52
C ASN A 104 -12.67 7.64 -11.38
N ILE A 105 -11.40 7.29 -11.59
CA ILE A 105 -10.33 7.50 -10.61
C ILE A 105 -9.99 8.97 -10.48
N ILE A 106 -9.95 9.72 -11.59
CA ILE A 106 -9.76 11.18 -11.57
C ILE A 106 -10.80 11.83 -10.63
N LYS A 107 -12.07 11.45 -10.75
CA LYS A 107 -13.14 11.97 -9.90
C LYS A 107 -12.97 11.61 -8.41
N LEU A 108 -12.34 10.48 -8.09
CA LEU A 108 -12.06 10.09 -6.71
C LEU A 108 -10.88 10.87 -6.11
N LEU A 109 -9.93 11.30 -6.95
CA LEU A 109 -8.68 11.92 -6.53
C LEU A 109 -8.69 13.45 -6.56
N GLU A 110 -9.60 14.08 -7.31
CA GLU A 110 -9.88 15.53 -7.27
C GLU A 110 -10.48 15.96 -5.92
#